data_AF-A0A9Q3PRY0-F1
#
_entry.id   AF-A0A9Q3PRY0-F1
#
_cell.length_a   1.000
_cell.length_b   1.000
_cell.length_c   1.000
_cell.angle_alpha   90.00
_cell.angle_beta   90.00
_cell.angle_gamma   90.00
#
_symmetry.space_group_name_H-M   'P 1'
#
loop_
_entity.id
_entity.type
_entity.pdbx_description
1 polymer ?
#
loop_
_entity_poly.entity_id
_entity_poly.type
_entity_poly.pdbx_seq_one_letter_code
_entity_poly.pdbx_strand_id
1 'polypeptide(L)'
;MLFGDPNEVRKAEQELDNLRIKESGHVYLYIADFRSLMSRIRDWGERAYIHVYRRVLASKLLDQLASYPVNFDTPQELMDITLELDTIYHERQKEKGSH
;
A
#
# COMPACT_ATOMS: atom_id res chain seq x y z
N MET A 1 -15.58 27.76 4.89
CA MET A 1 -14.51 26.84 4.47
C MET A 1 -15.01 25.44 4.80
N LEU A 2 -15.48 24.70 3.80
CA LEU A 2 -16.09 23.39 3.99
C LEU A 2 -14.94 22.39 4.17
N PHE A 3 -14.67 22.04 5.43
CA PHE A 3 -13.87 20.86 5.76
C PHE A 3 -14.56 19.68 5.07
N GLY A 4 -13.80 18.91 4.29
CA GLY A 4 -14.32 17.90 3.37
C GLY A 4 -15.43 17.07 4.01
N ASP A 5 -16.51 16.85 3.25
CA ASP A 5 -17.69 16.15 3.72
C ASP A 5 -17.30 14.88 4.50
N PRO A 6 -17.74 14.73 5.76
CA PRO A 6 -17.39 13.55 6.58
C PRO A 6 -17.83 12.22 5.93
N ASN A 7 -18.79 12.27 5.00
CA ASN A 7 -19.17 11.13 4.17
C ASN A 7 -18.08 10.72 3.17
N GLU A 8 -17.31 11.67 2.62
CA GLU A 8 -16.22 11.39 1.68
C GLU A 8 -15.05 10.69 2.40
N VAL A 9 -14.71 11.14 3.61
CA VAL A 9 -13.68 10.51 4.45
C VAL A 9 -14.09 9.08 4.77
N ARG A 10 -15.33 8.88 5.25
CA ARG A 10 -15.85 7.55 5.60
C ARG A 10 -15.90 6.60 4.41
N LYS A 11 -16.23 7.13 3.23
CA LYS A 11 -16.20 6.36 1.98
C LYS A 11 -14.77 5.98 1.59
N ALA A 12 -13.82 6.92 1.71
CA ALA A 12 -12.41 6.64 1.44
C ALA A 12 -11.84 5.57 2.39
N GLU A 13 -12.16 5.63 3.68
CA GLU A 13 -11.78 4.58 4.66
C GLU A 13 -12.34 3.21 4.26
N GLN A 14 -13.60 3.18 3.82
CA GLN A 14 -14.27 1.96 3.39
C GLN A 14 -13.70 1.41 2.07
N GLU A 15 -13.32 2.28 1.14
CA GLU A 15 -12.59 1.86 -0.07
C GLU A 15 -11.20 1.34 0.28
N LEU A 16 -10.51 1.96 1.25
CA LEU A 16 -9.19 1.52 1.73
C LEU A 16 -9.24 0.12 2.37
N ASP A 17 -10.25 -0.17 3.19
CA ASP A 17 -10.41 -1.49 3.83
C ASP A 17 -10.79 -2.59 2.80
N ASN A 18 -11.49 -2.20 1.73
CA ASN A 18 -11.79 -3.08 0.60
C ASN A 18 -10.64 -3.16 -0.43
N LEU A 19 -9.66 -2.26 -0.36
CA LEU A 19 -8.54 -2.19 -1.28
C LEU A 19 -7.60 -3.37 -1.00
N ARG A 20 -7.81 -4.50 -1.67
CA ARG A 20 -6.90 -5.64 -1.61
C ARG A 20 -6.00 -5.66 -2.83
N ILE A 21 -4.69 -5.84 -2.60
CA ILE A 21 -3.78 -6.22 -3.67
C ILE A 21 -4.26 -7.56 -4.23
N LYS A 22 -4.70 -7.56 -5.49
CA LYS A 22 -4.87 -8.82 -6.23
C LYS A 22 -3.49 -9.43 -6.39
N GLU A 23 -3.37 -10.72 -6.09
CA GLU A 23 -2.10 -11.46 -6.14
C GLU A 23 -1.43 -11.44 -7.53
N SER A 24 -2.18 -11.10 -8.58
CA SER A 24 -1.72 -10.94 -9.98
C SER A 24 -1.69 -9.48 -10.45
N GLY A 25 -2.13 -8.54 -9.61
CA GLY A 25 -2.21 -7.11 -9.93
C GLY A 25 -0.91 -6.40 -9.57
N HIS A 26 -0.49 -5.48 -10.42
CA HIS A 26 0.69 -4.68 -10.17
C HIS A 26 0.53 -3.82 -8.92
N VAL A 27 1.53 -3.86 -8.03
CA VAL A 27 1.53 -3.10 -6.76
C VAL A 27 1.48 -1.59 -7.00
N TYR A 28 2.00 -1.10 -8.14
CA TYR A 28 1.98 0.33 -8.46
C TYR A 28 0.56 0.91 -8.52
N LEU A 29 -0.43 0.16 -9.03
CA LEU A 29 -1.82 0.61 -9.12
C LEU A 29 -2.41 0.78 -7.72
N TYR A 30 -2.15 -0.22 -6.88
CA TYR A 30 -2.57 -0.19 -5.49
C TYR A 30 -1.95 0.97 -4.70
N ILE A 31 -0.66 1.26 -4.91
CA ILE A 31 0.02 2.41 -4.28
C ILE A 31 -0.62 3.73 -4.76
N ALA A 32 -0.94 3.86 -6.05
CA ALA A 32 -1.59 5.04 -6.59
C ALA A 32 -2.98 5.27 -5.98
N ASP A 33 -3.80 4.21 -5.87
CA ASP A 33 -5.10 4.27 -5.21
C ASP A 33 -4.97 4.59 -3.71
N PHE A 34 -4.05 3.94 -3.00
CA PHE A 34 -3.79 4.19 -1.58
C PHE A 34 -3.38 5.65 -1.32
N ARG A 35 -2.51 6.21 -2.18
CA ARG A 35 -2.08 7.61 -2.09
C ARG A 35 -3.22 8.58 -2.37
N SER A 36 -4.10 8.26 -3.32
CA SER A 36 -5.31 9.02 -3.60
C SER A 36 -6.25 9.04 -2.39
N LEU A 37 -6.46 7.89 -1.75
CA LEU A 37 -7.30 7.74 -0.56
C LEU A 37 -6.69 8.44 0.67
N MET A 38 -5.37 8.32 0.87
CA MET A 38 -4.64 9.05 1.92
C MET A 38 -4.82 10.57 1.77
N SER A 39 -4.78 11.10 0.54
CA SER A 39 -5.00 12.53 0.30
C SER A 39 -6.43 12.99 0.67
N ARG A 40 -7.41 12.07 0.69
CA ARG A 40 -8.79 12.36 1.08
C ARG A 40 -9.00 12.26 2.59
N ILE A 41 -8.28 11.37 3.26
CA ILE A 41 -8.37 11.14 4.71
C ILE A 41 -7.35 12.07 5.41
N ARG A 42 -7.74 13.28 5.81
CA ARG A 42 -6.79 14.20 6.50
C ARG A 42 -6.65 13.95 8.01
N ASP A 43 -7.58 13.19 8.59
CA ASP A 43 -7.67 12.98 10.04
C ASP A 43 -6.85 11.79 10.57
N TRP A 44 -6.29 10.96 9.68
CA TRP A 44 -5.51 9.80 10.10
C TRP A 44 -4.05 10.17 10.37
N GLY A 45 -3.52 9.64 11.47
CA GLY A 45 -2.08 9.69 11.76
C GLY A 45 -1.30 8.70 10.90
N GLU A 46 -0.01 8.98 10.66
CA GLU A 46 0.90 8.13 9.88
C GLU A 46 0.91 6.67 10.34
N ARG A 47 0.84 6.45 11.66
CA ARG A 47 0.76 5.10 12.25
C ARG A 47 -0.51 4.35 11.86
N ALA A 48 -1.65 5.05 11.72
CA ALA A 48 -2.90 4.43 11.29
C ALA A 48 -2.78 3.96 9.83
N TYR A 49 -2.18 4.79 8.97
CA TYR A 49 -1.89 4.42 7.58
C TYR A 49 -1.00 3.20 7.48
N ILE A 50 0.09 3.16 8.23
CA ILE A 50 1.02 2.02 8.24
C ILE A 50 0.30 0.75 8.69
N HIS A 51 -0.55 0.84 9.73
CA HIS A 51 -1.29 -0.31 10.23
C HIS A 51 -2.29 -0.84 9.21
N VAL A 52 -3.07 0.04 8.57
CA VAL A 52 -4.05 -0.37 7.57
C VAL A 52 -3.35 -0.91 6.34
N TYR A 53 -2.30 -0.24 5.84
CA TYR A 53 -1.53 -0.70 4.69
C TYR A 53 -0.98 -2.11 4.91
N ARG A 54 -0.42 -2.40 6.10
CA ARG A 54 0.00 -3.76 6.48
C ARG A 54 -1.17 -4.76 6.48
N ARG A 55 -2.36 -4.36 6.91
CA ARG A 55 -3.52 -5.26 6.95
C ARG A 55 -4.03 -5.64 5.56
N VAL A 56 -4.01 -4.70 4.62
CA VAL A 56 -4.55 -4.88 3.27
C VAL A 56 -3.53 -5.33 2.22
N LEU A 57 -2.24 -5.27 2.56
CA LEU A 57 -1.15 -5.90 1.82
C LEU A 57 -1.37 -7.41 1.64
N ALA A 58 -0.98 -7.92 0.48
CA ALA A 58 -0.92 -9.36 0.26
C ALA A 58 0.09 -10.01 1.22
N SER A 59 -0.26 -11.18 1.77
CA SER A 59 0.56 -11.90 2.77
C SER A 59 2.02 -12.09 2.34
N LYS A 60 2.25 -12.24 1.04
CA LYS A 60 3.58 -12.38 0.45
C LYS A 60 4.44 -11.12 0.58
N LEU A 61 3.88 -9.96 0.27
CA LEU A 61 4.59 -8.68 0.45
C LEU A 61 4.78 -8.39 1.93
N LEU A 62 3.82 -8.79 2.77
CA LEU A 62 3.93 -8.66 4.22
C LEU A 62 5.08 -9.51 4.79
N ASP A 63 5.27 -10.72 4.29
CA ASP A 63 6.39 -11.60 4.65
C ASP A 63 7.75 -10.99 4.21
N GLN A 64 7.81 -10.43 3.00
CA GLN A 64 9.02 -9.73 2.53
C GLN A 64 9.31 -8.46 3.33
N LEU A 65 8.28 -7.68 3.68
CA LEU A 65 8.41 -6.51 4.54
C LEU A 65 8.84 -6.88 5.96
N ALA A 66 8.35 -8.01 6.50
CA ALA A 66 8.75 -8.51 7.81
C ALA A 66 10.21 -8.97 7.83
N SER A 67 10.74 -9.43 6.69
CA SER A 67 12.14 -9.76 6.52
C SER A 67 13.05 -8.54 6.33
N TYR A 68 12.49 -7.35 6.10
CA TYR A 68 13.27 -6.12 5.93
C TYR A 68 13.60 -5.50 7.30
N PRO A 69 14.88 -5.26 7.64
CA PRO A 69 15.29 -4.71 8.94
C PRO A 69 15.06 -3.19 9.08
N VAL A 70 14.14 -2.62 8.30
CA VAL A 70 13.82 -1.19 8.29
C VAL A 70 12.56 -0.92 9.12
N ASN A 71 12.66 0.06 10.01
CA ASN A 71 11.47 0.66 10.61
C ASN A 71 10.88 1.64 9.62
N PHE A 72 9.61 1.46 9.29
CA PHE A 72 8.87 2.39 8.45
C PHE A 72 8.25 3.45 9.36
N ASP A 73 8.90 4.61 9.44
CA ASP A 73 8.38 5.75 10.21
C ASP A 73 7.28 6.48 9.43
N THR A 74 7.34 6.45 8.10
CA THR A 74 6.33 7.05 7.23
C THR A 74 5.64 6.01 6.34
N PRO A 75 4.34 6.20 6.04
CA PRO A 75 3.65 5.34 5.08
C PRO A 75 4.21 5.50 3.66
N GLN A 76 4.88 6.62 3.37
CA GLN A 76 5.51 6.87 2.08
C GLN A 76 6.75 5.98 1.85
N GLU A 77 7.61 5.82 2.86
CA GLU A 77 8.72 4.86 2.80
C GLU A 77 8.23 3.43 2.58
N LEU A 78 7.12 3.08 3.25
CA LEU A 78 6.56 1.73 3.12
C LEU A 78 6.04 1.48 1.69
N MET A 79 5.44 2.48 1.05
CA MET A 79 5.05 2.40 -0.37
C MET A 79 6.26 2.27 -1.31
N ASP A 80 7.33 3.03 -1.07
CA ASP A 80 8.53 3.02 -1.90
C ASP A 80 9.21 1.64 -1.89
N ILE A 81 9.42 1.07 -0.70
CA ILE A 81 9.96 -0.29 -0.54
C ILE A 81 9.05 -1.34 -1.15
N THR A 82 7.73 -1.20 -1.02
CA THR A 82 6.79 -2.17 -1.61
C THR A 82 6.87 -2.15 -3.14
N LEU A 83 7.05 -0.98 -3.76
CA LEU A 83 7.24 -0.84 -5.20
C LEU A 83 8.58 -1.45 -5.66
N GLU A 84 9.65 -1.23 -4.89
CA GLU A 84 10.96 -1.83 -5.16
C GLU A 84 10.90 -3.36 -5.09
N LEU A 85 10.26 -3.90 -4.04
CA LEU A 85 10.05 -5.35 -3.87
C LEU A 85 9.26 -5.98 -5.02
N ASP A 86 8.18 -5.32 -5.45
CA ASP A 86 7.37 -5.76 -6.61
C ASP A 86 8.21 -5.78 -7.89
N THR A 87 8.99 -4.71 -8.12
CA THR A 87 9.89 -4.60 -9.27
C THR A 87 10.92 -5.72 -9.28
N ILE A 88 11.64 -5.93 -8.17
CA ILE A 88 12.63 -7.01 -8.02
C ILE A 88 11.98 -8.39 -8.23
N TYR A 89 10.77 -8.59 -7.69
CA TYR A 89 10.04 -9.84 -7.83
C TYR A 89 9.65 -10.12 -9.29
N HIS A 90 9.14 -9.10 -9.99
CA HIS A 90 8.79 -9.18 -11.40
C HIS A 90 10.01 -9.40 -12.30
N GLU A 91 11.15 -8.77 -12.00
CA GLU A 91 12.41 -8.99 -12.72
C GLU A 91 12.92 -10.43 -12.54
N ARG A 92 12.98 -10.95 -11.30
CA ARG A 92 13.39 -12.35 -11.05
C ARG A 92 12.46 -13.38 -11.70
N GLN A 93 11.17 -13.08 -11.79
CA GLN A 93 10.18 -13.92 -12.49
C GLN A 93 10.44 -13.95 -13.99
N LYS A 94 10.78 -12.80 -14.60
CA LYS A 94 11.17 -12.73 -16.02
C LYS A 94 12.43 -13.53 -16.31
N GLU A 95 13.44 -13.49 -15.44
CA GLU A 95 14.67 -14.25 -15.63
C GLU A 95 14.47 -15.77 -15.53
N LYS A 96 13.53 -16.24 -14.70
CA LYS A 96 13.23 -17.67 -14.55
C LYS A 96 12.30 -18.25 -15.62
N GLY A 97 11.68 -17.41 -16.45
CA GLY A 97 10.79 -17.82 -17.55
C GLY A 97 11.47 -17.97 -18.91
N SER A 98 12.78 -17.75 -19.00
CA SER A 98 13.60 -17.99 -20.21
C SER A 98 14.60 -19.11 -19.96
N HIS A 99 14.11 -20.35 -19.89
CA HIS A 99 14.91 -21.53 -20.19
C HIS A 99 14.04 -22.62 -20.80
#